data_AF-A0A7C2W4T7-F1
#
_entry.id   AF-A0A7C2W4T7-F1
#
_cell.length_a   1.000
_cell.length_b   1.000
_cell.length_c   1.000
_cell.angle_alpha   90.00
_cell.angle_beta   90.00
_cell.angle_gamma   90.00
#
_symmetry.space_group_name_H-M   'P 1'
#
loop_
_entity.id
_entity.type
_entity.pdbx_description
1 polymer ?
#
loop_
_entity_poly.entity_id
_entity_poly.type
_entity_poly.pdbx_seq_one_letter_code
_entity_poly.pdbx_strand_id
1 'polypeptide(L)'
;MGKFPYQSGVWRFRELVHPLLNDFEIVSRPEGNTNLYHHKALANFTGIEKILLKHEGENPTGSFKDRGMTVGISEANRLGMRVVGCASTGNTSASLASYAGLSNMKSI
;
A
#
# COMPACT_ATOMS: atom_id res chain seq x y z
N MET A 1 -2.04 2.19 20.08
CA MET A 1 -2.21 1.87 18.64
C MET A 1 -3.08 2.93 18.01
N GLY A 2 -2.79 3.36 16.77
CA GLY A 2 -3.61 4.35 16.06
C GLY A 2 -5.00 3.78 15.75
N LYS A 3 -5.99 4.66 15.57
CA LYS A 3 -7.36 4.26 15.17
C LYS A 3 -7.36 3.90 13.68
N PHE A 4 -8.02 2.81 13.30
CA PHE A 4 -8.31 2.53 11.90
C PHE A 4 -9.08 3.71 11.26
N PRO A 5 -8.78 4.11 10.01
CA PRO A 5 -7.78 3.55 9.07
C PRO A 5 -6.37 4.16 9.22
N TYR A 6 -6.19 5.16 10.07
CA TYR A 6 -5.02 6.04 10.15
C TYR A 6 -3.70 5.39 10.61
N GLN A 7 -3.75 4.12 11.00
CA GLN A 7 -2.56 3.29 11.19
C GLN A 7 -1.84 2.95 9.88
N SER A 8 -2.54 2.99 8.74
CA SER A 8 -1.93 2.88 7.40
C SER A 8 -1.16 4.15 7.05
N GLY A 9 0.03 3.97 6.50
CA GLY A 9 0.84 5.04 5.93
C GLY A 9 0.28 5.67 4.66
N VAL A 10 -0.77 5.08 4.09
CA VAL A 10 -1.58 5.69 3.02
C VAL A 10 -2.77 6.43 3.61
N TRP A 11 -3.61 5.76 4.41
CA TRP A 11 -4.85 6.34 4.90
C TRP A 11 -4.67 7.41 5.99
N ARG A 12 -3.48 7.53 6.58
CA ARG A 12 -3.11 8.74 7.36
C ARG A 12 -3.12 10.04 6.55
N PHE A 13 -3.19 9.95 5.22
CA PHE A 13 -3.32 11.06 4.28
C PHE A 13 -4.66 10.97 3.50
N ARG A 14 -5.69 10.38 4.09
CA ARG A 14 -7.00 10.14 3.45
C ARG A 14 -7.56 11.38 2.77
N GLU A 15 -7.41 12.54 3.37
CA GLU A 15 -7.90 13.83 2.89
C GLU A 15 -7.31 14.20 1.51
N LEU A 16 -6.09 13.74 1.23
CA LEU A 16 -5.40 13.94 -0.05
C LEU A 16 -5.59 12.78 -1.03
N VAL A 17 -5.89 11.58 -0.52
CA VAL A 17 -5.99 10.35 -1.32
C VAL A 17 -7.43 10.12 -1.80
N HIS A 18 -8.38 10.05 -0.87
CA HIS A 18 -9.79 9.80 -1.17
C HIS A 18 -10.68 10.33 -0.03
N PRO A 19 -10.92 11.65 0.06
CA PRO A 19 -11.54 12.27 1.25
C PRO A 19 -12.96 11.76 1.56
N LEU A 20 -13.70 11.35 0.53
CA LEU A 20 -15.11 10.98 0.64
C LEU A 20 -15.36 9.50 1.00
N LEU A 21 -14.33 8.66 1.14
CA LEU A 21 -14.49 7.23 1.41
C LEU A 21 -14.85 6.96 2.86
N ASN A 22 -15.91 6.24 3.16
CA ASN A 22 -16.25 5.88 4.54
C ASN A 22 -15.28 4.85 5.12
N ASP A 23 -15.11 4.81 6.44
CA ASP A 23 -14.19 3.87 7.09
C ASP A 23 -14.55 2.40 6.79
N PHE A 24 -15.84 2.07 6.68
CA PHE A 24 -16.28 0.70 6.36
C PHE A 24 -16.05 0.30 4.90
N GLU A 25 -15.73 1.25 4.02
CA GLU A 25 -15.39 1.00 2.62
C GLU A 25 -13.88 0.75 2.44
N ILE A 26 -13.08 1.17 3.43
CA ILE A 26 -11.62 1.08 3.38
C ILE A 26 -11.15 -0.34 3.63
N VAL A 27 -10.32 -0.83 2.72
CA VAL A 27 -9.64 -2.11 2.76
C VAL A 27 -8.16 -1.83 2.94
N SER A 28 -7.62 -2.13 4.12
CA SER A 28 -6.23 -1.82 4.46
C SER A 28 -5.59 -2.94 5.29
N ARG A 29 -4.29 -3.14 5.08
CA ARG A 29 -3.43 -4.03 5.86
C ARG A 29 -2.16 -3.23 6.20
N PRO A 30 -2.15 -2.48 7.32
CA PRO A 30 -1.37 -1.26 7.59
C PRO A 30 -0.14 -1.01 6.69
N GLU A 31 -0.39 -0.76 5.41
CA GLU A 31 0.63 -0.54 4.39
C GLU A 31 1.18 0.87 4.45
N GLY A 32 2.35 1.08 3.87
CA GLY A 32 3.10 2.32 4.03
C GLY A 32 3.75 2.42 5.40
N ASN A 33 4.14 3.64 5.81
CA ASN A 33 4.97 3.88 7.00
C ASN A 33 6.26 3.02 7.06
N THR A 34 6.73 2.54 5.92
CA THR A 34 7.96 1.75 5.75
C THR A 34 9.21 2.52 6.19
N ASN A 35 10.26 1.79 6.56
CA ASN A 35 11.47 2.41 7.08
C ASN A 35 12.22 3.27 6.04
N LEU A 36 12.93 4.26 6.55
CA LEU A 36 13.86 5.11 5.80
C LEU A 36 15.26 4.91 6.39
N TYR A 37 16.11 4.17 5.68
CA TYR A 37 17.42 3.75 6.19
C TYR A 37 18.52 4.69 5.77
N HIS A 38 19.41 5.03 6.69
CA HIS A 38 20.69 5.66 6.39
C HIS A 38 21.71 4.60 6.00
N HIS A 39 22.47 4.82 4.93
CA HIS A 39 23.45 3.83 4.46
C HIS A 39 24.85 4.42 4.27
N LYS A 40 25.68 4.33 5.33
CA LYS A 40 27.05 4.91 5.36
C LYS A 40 27.95 4.40 4.22
N ALA A 41 27.93 3.10 3.93
CA ALA A 41 28.78 2.55 2.87
C ALA A 41 28.40 3.10 1.48
N LEU A 42 27.12 3.42 1.26
CA LEU A 42 26.64 3.98 0.00
C LEU A 42 26.99 5.46 -0.11
N ALA A 43 26.88 6.19 1.00
CA ALA A 43 27.37 7.57 1.10
C ALA A 43 28.87 7.66 0.74
N ASN A 44 29.70 6.78 1.31
CA ASN A 44 31.13 6.73 1.01
C ASN A 44 31.41 6.35 -0.46
N PHE A 45 30.69 5.38 -1.01
CA PHE A 45 30.85 4.96 -2.40
C PHE A 45 30.50 6.06 -3.41
N THR A 46 29.45 6.84 -3.12
CA THR A 46 28.92 7.87 -4.03
C THR A 46 29.53 9.26 -3.81
N GLY A 47 30.17 9.51 -2.67
CA GLY A 47 30.58 10.85 -2.24
C GLY A 47 29.42 11.74 -1.77
N ILE A 48 28.20 11.21 -1.67
CA ILE A 48 27.01 11.95 -1.23
C ILE A 48 26.83 11.75 0.28
N GLU A 49 26.87 12.84 1.05
CA GLU A 49 26.84 12.79 2.52
C GLU A 49 25.56 12.14 3.09
N LYS A 50 24.39 12.43 2.49
CA LYS A 50 23.09 12.01 3.01
C LYS A 50 22.29 11.20 1.99
N ILE A 51 22.59 9.91 1.91
CA ILE A 51 21.77 8.94 1.19
C ILE A 51 20.81 8.23 2.14
N LEU A 52 19.54 8.23 1.75
CA LEU A 52 18.45 7.56 2.43
C LEU A 52 17.79 6.54 1.51
N LEU A 53 17.49 5.35 2.02
CA LEU A 53 16.84 4.27 1.29
C LEU A 53 15.43 4.06 1.84
N LYS A 54 14.42 4.29 1.01
CA LYS A 54 13.01 4.05 1.35
C LYS A 54 12.65 2.60 1.09
N HIS A 55 12.53 1.79 2.15
CA HIS A 55 12.41 0.33 2.01
C HIS A 55 10.96 -0.13 1.79
N GLU A 56 10.49 0.02 0.55
CA GLU A 56 9.12 -0.36 0.19
C GLU A 56 8.83 -1.87 0.19
N GLY A 57 9.87 -2.71 0.34
CA GLY A 57 9.72 -4.15 0.53
C GLY A 57 9.19 -4.54 1.92
N GLU A 58 9.03 -3.61 2.84
CA GLU A 58 8.41 -3.85 4.16
C GLU A 58 6.88 -3.71 4.15
N ASN A 59 6.31 -3.38 2.99
CA ASN A 59 4.86 -3.44 2.82
C ASN A 59 4.36 -4.90 2.92
N PRO A 60 3.07 -5.12 3.24
CA PRO A 60 2.50 -6.44 3.55
C PRO A 60 2.74 -7.57 2.53
N THR A 61 2.86 -7.24 1.25
CA THR A 61 3.13 -8.20 0.15
C THR A 61 4.57 -8.13 -0.35
N GLY A 62 5.43 -7.37 0.31
CA GLY A 62 6.81 -7.17 -0.09
C GLY A 62 7.00 -6.13 -1.20
N SER A 63 5.99 -5.29 -1.48
CA SER A 63 6.05 -4.35 -2.59
C SER A 63 5.35 -3.01 -2.32
N PHE A 64 5.86 -1.94 -2.94
CA PHE A 64 5.22 -0.62 -2.95
C PHE A 64 3.81 -0.64 -3.57
N LYS A 65 3.46 -1.68 -4.36
CA LYS A 65 2.16 -1.81 -5.01
C LYS A 65 0.99 -1.81 -4.01
N ASP A 66 1.24 -2.24 -2.78
CA ASP A 66 0.26 -2.21 -1.68
C ASP A 66 -0.32 -0.82 -1.44
N ARG A 67 0.50 0.23 -1.62
CA ARG A 67 0.04 1.62 -1.44
C ARG A 67 -1.04 2.04 -2.42
N GLY A 68 -0.95 1.57 -3.66
CA GLY A 68 -1.98 1.82 -4.67
C GLY A 68 -3.15 0.86 -4.50
N MET A 69 -2.86 -0.39 -4.15
CA MET A 69 -3.85 -1.45 -4.10
C MET A 69 -4.88 -1.25 -2.98
N THR A 70 -4.44 -0.79 -1.82
CA THR A 70 -5.33 -0.38 -0.71
C THR A 70 -6.38 0.61 -1.20
N VAL A 71 -5.99 1.63 -1.99
CA VAL A 71 -6.91 2.65 -2.53
C VAL A 71 -7.82 2.05 -3.60
N GLY A 72 -7.25 1.33 -4.57
CA GLY A 72 -8.02 0.75 -5.68
C GLY A 72 -9.07 -0.26 -5.23
N ILE A 73 -8.72 -1.14 -4.28
CA ILE A 73 -9.66 -2.12 -3.73
C ILE A 73 -10.70 -1.47 -2.82
N SER A 74 -10.33 -0.44 -2.06
CA SER A 74 -11.31 0.32 -1.27
C SER A 74 -12.34 1.03 -2.16
N GLU A 75 -11.90 1.58 -3.29
CA GLU A 75 -12.80 2.17 -4.27
C GLU A 75 -13.69 1.11 -4.95
N ALA A 76 -13.11 -0.05 -5.31
CA ALA A 76 -13.89 -1.18 -5.82
C ALA A 76 -14.96 -1.65 -4.79
N ASN A 77 -14.63 -1.60 -3.50
CA ASN A 77 -15.53 -1.96 -2.40
C ASN A 77 -16.68 -0.95 -2.29
N ARG A 78 -16.38 0.36 -2.32
CA ARG A 78 -17.40 1.42 -2.39
C ARG A 78 -18.35 1.24 -3.58
N LEU A 79 -17.82 0.86 -4.74
CA LEU A 79 -18.61 0.64 -5.95
C LEU A 79 -19.40 -0.69 -5.94
N GLY A 80 -19.26 -1.51 -4.88
CA GLY A 80 -19.95 -2.80 -4.76
C GLY A 80 -19.44 -3.86 -5.74
N MET A 81 -18.17 -3.77 -6.16
CA MET A 81 -17.59 -4.74 -7.08
C MET A 81 -17.38 -6.10 -6.40
N ARG A 82 -17.59 -7.18 -7.15
CA ARG A 82 -17.38 -8.57 -6.68
C ARG A 82 -16.14 -9.23 -7.27
N VAL A 83 -15.60 -8.64 -8.34
CA VAL A 83 -14.48 -9.18 -9.10
C VAL A 83 -13.53 -8.04 -9.43
N VAL A 84 -12.24 -8.29 -9.26
CA VAL A 84 -11.15 -7.43 -9.71
C VAL A 84 -10.18 -8.28 -10.52
N GLY A 85 -9.46 -7.68 -11.47
CA GLY A 85 -8.49 -8.45 -12.24
C GLY A 85 -7.32 -7.64 -12.77
N CYS A 86 -6.23 -8.33 -13.09
CA CYS A 86 -5.05 -7.69 -13.70
C CYS A 86 -4.31 -8.63 -14.66
N ALA A 87 -3.83 -8.07 -15.77
CA ALA A 87 -2.87 -8.74 -16.65
C ALA A 87 -1.44 -8.45 -16.18
N SER A 88 -1.03 -9.05 -15.07
CA SER A 88 0.32 -8.91 -14.51
C SER A 88 0.82 -10.21 -13.89
N THR A 89 2.11 -10.49 -14.04
CA THR A 89 2.75 -11.73 -13.56
C THR A 89 3.55 -11.56 -12.28
N GLY A 90 3.50 -10.38 -11.63
CA GLY A 90 4.39 -10.04 -10.51
C GLY A 90 3.70 -9.28 -9.37
N ASN A 91 4.44 -8.37 -8.73
CA ASN A 91 4.01 -7.68 -7.50
C ASN A 91 2.60 -7.07 -7.56
N THR A 92 2.16 -6.59 -8.74
CA THR A 92 0.80 -6.05 -8.90
C THR A 92 -0.26 -7.13 -8.69
N SER A 93 -0.11 -8.33 -9.26
CA SER A 93 -1.08 -9.41 -9.10
C SER A 93 -1.05 -9.99 -7.68
N ALA A 94 0.14 -10.10 -7.08
CA ALA A 94 0.27 -10.50 -5.67
C ALA A 94 -0.43 -9.50 -4.73
N SER A 95 -0.22 -8.19 -4.93
CA SER A 95 -0.90 -7.14 -4.17
C SER A 95 -2.41 -7.18 -4.40
N LEU A 96 -2.87 -7.28 -5.66
CA LEU A 96 -4.29 -7.33 -6.01
C LEU A 96 -5.00 -8.49 -5.31
N ALA A 97 -4.43 -9.70 -5.42
CA ALA A 97 -4.99 -10.90 -4.80
C ALA A 97 -5.03 -10.77 -3.27
N SER A 98 -3.97 -10.22 -2.66
CA SER A 98 -3.92 -10.02 -1.21
C SER A 98 -5.01 -9.07 -0.71
N TYR A 99 -5.24 -7.93 -1.38
CA TYR A 99 -6.24 -6.96 -0.93
C TYR A 99 -7.67 -7.38 -1.28
N ALA A 100 -7.89 -8.00 -2.44
CA ALA A 100 -9.17 -8.58 -2.80
C ALA A 100 -9.64 -9.62 -1.77
N GLY A 101 -8.71 -10.41 -1.23
CA GLY A 101 -8.99 -11.39 -0.17
C GLY A 101 -9.46 -10.75 1.15
N LEU A 102 -9.08 -9.50 1.44
CA LEU A 102 -9.55 -8.77 2.64
C LEU A 102 -10.97 -8.23 2.49
N SER A 103 -11.45 -8.07 1.24
CA SER A 103 -12.75 -7.49 0.92
C SER A 103 -13.74 -8.49 0.31
N ASN A 104 -13.48 -9.80 0.46
CA ASN A 104 -14.28 -10.90 -0.10
C ASN A 104 -14.54 -10.77 -1.61
N MET A 105 -13.61 -10.16 -2.35
CA MET A 105 -13.68 -10.06 -3.81
C MET A 105 -12.94 -11.22 -4.46
N LYS A 106 -13.47 -11.71 -5.59
CA LYS A 106 -12.72 -12.64 -6.45
C LYS A 106 -11.65 -11.85 -7.21
N SER A 107 -10.40 -12.30 -7.18
CA SER A 107 -9.34 -11.77 -8.04
C SER A 107 -9.11 -12.70 -9.24
N ILE A 108 -8.81 -12.11 -10.41
CA ILE A 108 -8.53 -12.81 -11.67
C ILE A 108 -7.24 -12.28 -12.29
#